data_AF-A0A9D7GFH9-F1
#
_entry.id   AF-A0A9D7GFH9-F1
#
_cell.length_a   1.000
_cell.length_b   1.000
_cell.length_c   1.000
_cell.angle_alpha   90.00
_cell.angle_beta   90.00
_cell.angle_gamma   90.00
#
_symmetry.space_group_name_H-M   'P 1'
#
loop_
_entity.id
_entity.type
_entity.pdbx_description
1 polymer ?
#
loop_
_entity_poly.entity_id
_entity_poly.type
_entity_poly.pdbx_seq_one_letter_code
_entity_poly.pdbx_strand_id
1 'polypeptide(L)'
;MSTQSYDNTVILDMQIAGGKTTMIDYNGKVMKVFSAEEKVKVTEETHNTFASLSMFSSFVQYNFDDGPLPVQAGKNWYLYDKSGILVQDFGNRFYSLTKPSEGIYRVYEPIEGKNGSYMLYYIDRFGKELFSGNKFWEATSFKNNIAFAQMRDKNGEWVKLDAKNTAITPVDPALSSKIYN
;
A
#
# COMPACT_ATOMS: atom_id res chain seq x y z
N MET A 1 29.53 -15.46 3.37
CA MET A 1 28.34 -14.91 4.05
C MET A 1 27.87 -13.74 3.21
N SER A 2 26.70 -13.80 2.57
CA SER A 2 26.15 -12.64 1.87
C SER A 2 25.59 -11.68 2.91
N THR A 3 26.19 -10.51 3.06
CA THR A 3 25.56 -9.39 3.79
C THR A 3 24.28 -9.03 3.03
N GLN A 4 23.11 -9.34 3.59
CA GLN A 4 21.87 -8.74 3.13
C GLN A 4 22.03 -7.22 3.31
N SER A 5 22.05 -6.50 2.19
CA SER A 5 22.02 -5.04 2.21
C SER A 5 20.60 -4.61 2.61
N TYR A 6 20.51 -3.89 3.73
CA TYR A 6 19.28 -3.27 4.20
C TYR A 6 19.16 -1.81 3.72
N ASP A 7 19.91 -1.42 2.68
CA ASP A 7 20.08 -0.02 2.25
C ASP A 7 18.77 0.66 1.80
N ASN A 8 17.72 -0.14 1.56
CA ASN A 8 16.40 0.35 1.20
C ASN A 8 15.28 0.00 2.19
N THR A 9 15.63 -0.48 3.38
CA THR A 9 14.66 -0.80 4.44
C THR A 9 14.81 0.16 5.61
N VAL A 10 13.71 0.51 6.26
CA VAL A 10 13.69 1.27 7.53
C VAL A 10 12.94 0.48 8.60
N ILE A 11 13.18 0.84 9.85
CA ILE A 11 12.39 0.43 10.99
C ILE A 11 11.35 1.52 11.27
N LEU A 12 10.08 1.13 11.34
CA LEU A 12 8.99 1.96 11.82
C LEU A 12 8.69 1.55 13.26
N ASP A 13 9.09 2.38 14.22
CA ASP A 13 8.69 2.24 15.62
C ASP A 13 7.25 2.74 15.76
N MET A 14 6.33 1.79 15.93
CA MET A 14 4.89 2.00 15.95
C MET A 14 4.43 2.02 17.41
N GLN A 15 4.41 3.18 18.05
CA GLN A 15 3.95 3.32 19.43
C GLN A 15 2.47 2.88 19.56
N ILE A 16 2.21 1.87 20.37
CA ILE A 16 0.84 1.41 20.68
C ILE A 16 0.10 2.52 21.46
N ALA A 17 -1.20 2.70 21.20
CA ALA A 17 -2.10 3.64 21.90
C ALA A 17 -1.94 5.15 21.58
N GLY A 18 -1.85 5.50 20.28
CA GLY A 18 -1.91 6.91 19.83
C GLY A 18 -0.60 7.67 19.97
N GLY A 19 0.51 6.95 20.20
CA GLY A 19 1.85 7.51 20.13
C GLY A 19 2.28 7.80 18.70
N LYS A 20 3.37 8.57 18.58
CA LYS A 20 3.98 8.94 17.30
C LYS A 20 4.63 7.73 16.65
N THR A 21 4.54 7.62 15.32
CA THR A 21 5.38 6.67 14.59
C THR A 21 6.74 7.33 14.32
N THR A 22 7.83 6.59 14.55
CA THR A 22 9.18 7.07 14.22
C THR A 22 9.79 6.18 13.14
N MET A 23 10.28 6.80 12.07
CA MET A 23 11.04 6.13 11.01
C MET A 23 12.52 6.25 11.29
N ILE A 24 13.20 5.11 11.38
CA ILE A 24 14.59 4.98 11.80
C ILE A 24 15.34 4.13 10.76
N ASP A 25 16.54 4.54 10.36
CA ASP A 25 17.39 3.71 9.51
C ASP A 25 18.09 2.59 10.33
N TYR A 26 18.79 1.67 9.67
CA TYR A 26 19.51 0.58 10.35
C TYR A 26 20.73 1.03 11.15
N ASN A 27 21.17 2.29 11.00
CA ASN A 27 22.21 2.89 11.82
C ASN A 27 21.64 3.56 13.08
N GLY A 28 20.32 3.48 13.30
CA GLY A 28 19.65 4.11 14.43
C GLY A 28 19.36 5.60 14.24
N LYS A 29 19.58 6.15 13.04
CA LYS A 29 19.28 7.56 12.75
C LYS A 29 17.78 7.73 12.53
N VAL A 30 17.19 8.69 13.25
CA VAL A 30 15.80 9.10 13.03
C VAL A 30 15.71 9.87 11.71
N MET A 31 14.91 9.36 10.79
CA MET A 31 14.67 9.94 9.46
C MET A 31 13.43 10.85 9.48
N LYS A 32 12.37 10.44 10.17
CA LYS A 32 11.15 11.23 10.37
C LYS A 32 10.40 10.80 11.63
N VAL A 33 9.79 11.78 12.30
CA VAL A 33 8.80 11.55 13.36
C VAL A 33 7.45 11.99 12.83
N PHE A 34 6.50 11.06 12.76
CA PHE A 34 5.13 11.33 12.36
C PHE A 34 4.31 11.84 13.55
N SER A 35 3.39 12.76 13.32
CA SER A 35 2.47 13.22 14.38
C SER A 35 1.47 12.12 14.78
N ALA A 36 0.73 12.30 15.87
CA ALA A 36 -0.27 11.32 16.31
C ALA A 36 -1.46 11.22 15.32
N GLU A 37 -1.67 12.27 14.52
CA GLU A 37 -2.68 12.38 13.48
C GLU A 37 -2.24 11.75 12.15
N GLU A 38 -0.93 11.53 11.96
CA GLU A 38 -0.32 10.89 10.80
C GLU A 38 -0.25 9.37 11.00
N LYS A 39 -1.21 8.66 10.40
CA LYS A 39 -1.33 7.20 10.45
C LYS A 39 -0.55 6.57 9.30
N VAL A 40 0.61 6.00 9.61
CA VAL A 40 1.42 5.21 8.67
C VAL A 40 0.68 3.92 8.31
N LYS A 41 0.58 3.59 7.02
CA LYS A 41 -0.09 2.37 6.54
C LYS A 41 0.92 1.31 6.16
N VAL A 42 1.15 0.40 7.09
CA VAL A 42 1.83 -0.87 6.86
C VAL A 42 0.87 -1.99 7.23
N THR A 43 0.78 -3.05 6.43
CA THR A 43 -0.03 -4.22 6.79
C THR A 43 0.64 -4.95 7.97
N GLU A 44 -0.17 -5.41 8.92
CA GLU A 44 0.24 -5.85 10.28
C GLU A 44 1.08 -7.13 10.38
N GLU A 45 1.35 -7.83 9.27
CA GLU A 45 1.98 -9.15 9.34
C GLU A 45 3.50 -9.10 9.16
N THR A 46 4.21 -8.61 10.18
CA THR A 46 5.49 -9.22 10.55
C THR A 46 5.81 -8.82 12.00
N HIS A 47 5.39 -9.66 12.95
CA HIS A 47 6.14 -9.77 14.20
C HIS A 47 7.50 -10.40 13.86
N ASN A 48 8.39 -9.62 13.27
CA ASN A 48 9.76 -10.07 13.05
C ASN A 48 10.44 -10.11 14.42
N THR A 49 10.61 -11.31 14.95
CA THR A 49 11.32 -11.59 16.21
C THR A 49 12.84 -11.45 16.02
N PHE A 50 13.31 -10.28 15.58
CA PHE A 50 14.72 -9.95 15.76
C PHE A 50 14.95 -9.67 17.24
N ALA A 51 15.64 -10.58 17.93
CA ALA A 51 16.01 -10.42 19.33
C ALA A 51 16.79 -9.12 19.60
N SER A 52 17.45 -8.55 18.59
CA SER A 52 18.17 -7.28 18.66
C SER A 52 17.28 -6.03 18.66
N LEU A 53 15.98 -6.16 18.41
CA LEU A 53 15.02 -5.04 18.39
C LEU A 53 14.05 -5.09 19.57
N SER A 54 14.40 -5.83 20.63
CA SER A 54 13.60 -5.97 21.86
C SER A 54 13.34 -4.66 22.62
N MET A 55 14.02 -3.57 22.25
CA MET A 55 13.80 -2.23 22.80
C MET A 55 12.52 -1.56 22.28
N PHE A 56 11.98 -2.02 21.14
CA PHE A 56 10.74 -1.49 20.56
C PHE A 56 9.56 -2.34 21.03
N SER A 57 8.54 -1.70 21.59
CA SER A 57 7.32 -2.39 22.03
C SER A 57 6.48 -2.88 20.85
N SER A 58 6.60 -2.22 19.70
CA SER A 58 5.98 -2.60 18.44
C SER A 58 6.73 -1.92 17.29
N PHE A 59 7.24 -2.71 16.35
CA PHE A 59 7.92 -2.18 15.17
C PHE A 59 7.58 -3.00 13.93
N VAL A 60 7.71 -2.36 12.77
CA VAL A 60 7.58 -3.00 11.46
C VAL A 60 8.76 -2.59 10.59
N GLN A 61 9.28 -3.52 9.79
CA GLN A 61 10.25 -3.19 8.75
C GLN A 61 9.51 -2.81 7.47
N TYR A 62 9.92 -1.71 6.84
CA TYR A 62 9.35 -1.26 5.58
C TYR A 62 10.44 -1.18 4.52
N ASN A 63 10.29 -1.96 3.44
CA ASN A 63 11.18 -1.94 2.29
C ASN A 63 10.64 -0.98 1.22
N PHE A 64 11.45 0.01 0.85
CA PHE A 64 11.13 1.02 -0.17
C PHE A 64 11.33 0.54 -1.61
N ASP A 65 11.77 -0.71 -1.83
CA ASP A 65 11.79 -1.34 -3.16
C ASP A 65 10.38 -1.37 -3.76
N ASP A 66 9.39 -1.69 -2.93
CA ASP A 66 7.97 -1.72 -3.29
C ASP A 66 7.37 -0.33 -3.50
N GLY A 67 8.00 0.74 -3.04
CA GLY A 67 7.51 2.10 -3.23
C GLY A 67 7.54 2.98 -1.98
N PRO A 68 7.31 4.29 -2.15
CA PRO A 68 7.17 5.24 -1.04
C PRO A 68 6.17 4.80 0.04
N LEU A 69 6.41 5.23 1.28
CA LEU A 69 5.58 4.90 2.45
C LEU A 69 4.28 5.71 2.42
N PRO A 70 3.09 5.06 2.39
CA PRO A 70 1.81 5.75 2.45
C PRO A 70 1.43 6.14 3.88
N VAL A 71 1.02 7.40 4.05
CA VAL A 71 0.67 8.00 5.34
C VAL A 71 -0.62 8.80 5.22
N GLN A 72 -1.55 8.59 6.15
CA GLN A 72 -2.82 9.31 6.20
C GLN A 72 -2.80 10.36 7.32
N ALA A 73 -3.02 11.64 7.01
CA ALA A 73 -3.21 12.68 8.03
C ALA A 73 -4.63 13.26 7.93
N GLY A 74 -5.47 12.95 8.92
CA GLY A 74 -6.90 13.25 8.84
C GLY A 74 -7.55 12.55 7.64
N LYS A 75 -8.05 13.34 6.66
CA LYS A 75 -8.59 12.82 5.40
C LYS A 75 -7.58 12.82 4.24
N ASN A 76 -6.41 13.43 4.44
CA ASN A 76 -5.42 13.59 3.38
C ASN A 76 -4.46 12.39 3.32
N TRP A 77 -3.93 12.13 2.13
CA TRP A 77 -2.97 11.06 1.87
C TRP A 77 -1.67 11.57 1.29
N TYR A 78 -0.57 11.03 1.81
CA TYR A 78 0.79 11.43 1.48
C TYR A 78 1.66 10.20 1.20
N LEU A 79 2.66 10.37 0.36
CA LEU A 79 3.75 9.41 0.17
C LEU A 79 5.06 10.02 0.64
N TYR A 80 5.82 9.29 1.45
CA TYR A 80 7.15 9.68 1.90
C TYR A 80 8.20 8.72 1.37
N ASP A 81 9.38 9.23 1.01
CA ASP A 81 10.52 8.39 0.65
C ASP A 81 11.24 7.85 1.91
N LYS A 82 12.30 7.06 1.69
CA LYS A 82 13.12 6.50 2.77
C LYS A 82 13.86 7.54 3.61
N SER A 83 14.03 8.74 3.08
CA SER A 83 14.66 9.86 3.77
C SER A 83 13.66 10.65 4.62
N GLY A 84 12.37 10.33 4.54
CA GLY A 84 11.29 11.06 5.21
C GLY A 84 10.84 12.30 4.44
N ILE A 85 11.26 12.46 3.18
CA ILE A 85 10.86 13.57 2.32
C ILE A 85 9.52 13.25 1.66
N LEU A 86 8.62 14.22 1.62
CA LEU A 86 7.34 14.11 0.94
C LEU A 86 7.58 13.96 -0.57
N VAL A 87 7.06 12.90 -1.16
CA VAL A 87 7.14 12.60 -2.60
C VAL A 87 5.87 13.00 -3.32
N GLN A 88 4.71 12.75 -2.71
CA GLN A 88 3.41 13.00 -3.32
C GLN A 88 2.36 13.39 -2.28
N ASP A 89 1.54 14.38 -2.61
CA ASP A 89 0.34 14.78 -1.87
C ASP A 89 -0.90 14.48 -2.74
N PHE A 90 -1.79 13.64 -2.24
CA PHE A 90 -3.04 13.29 -2.91
C PHE A 90 -4.25 14.04 -2.35
N GLY A 91 -4.05 14.87 -1.33
CA GLY A 91 -5.13 15.50 -0.58
C GLY A 91 -6.16 14.49 -0.09
N ASN A 92 -7.42 14.90 -0.07
CA ASN A 92 -8.55 14.09 0.39
C ASN A 92 -9.20 13.25 -0.72
N ARG A 93 -8.48 13.03 -1.84
CA ARG A 93 -8.99 12.31 -3.01
C ARG A 93 -9.40 10.87 -2.68
N PHE A 94 -8.64 10.20 -1.82
CA PHE A 94 -8.83 8.80 -1.51
C PHE A 94 -9.49 8.61 -0.15
N TYR A 95 -10.42 7.67 -0.07
CA TYR A 95 -10.86 7.14 1.21
C TYR A 95 -9.75 6.29 1.85
N SER A 96 -9.09 5.46 1.05
CA SER A 96 -8.00 4.59 1.50
C SER A 96 -6.92 4.40 0.43
N LEU A 97 -5.67 4.31 0.87
CA LEU A 97 -4.49 3.98 0.07
C LEU A 97 -3.75 2.86 0.79
N THR A 98 -3.52 1.73 0.12
CA THR A 98 -2.85 0.57 0.73
C THR A 98 -1.34 0.75 0.78
N LYS A 99 -0.63 -0.12 1.50
CA LYS A 99 0.79 -0.40 1.22
C LYS A 99 0.95 -0.78 -0.27
N PRO A 100 2.05 -0.38 -0.93
CA PRO A 100 2.32 -0.83 -2.29
C PRO A 100 2.80 -2.29 -2.32
N SER A 101 2.54 -2.96 -3.43
CA SER A 101 3.13 -4.26 -3.78
C SER A 101 3.75 -4.12 -5.16
N GLU A 102 5.05 -4.38 -5.31
CA GLU A 102 5.76 -4.29 -6.58
C GLU A 102 5.67 -2.89 -7.23
N GLY A 103 5.69 -1.82 -6.44
CA GLY A 103 5.57 -0.46 -6.97
C GLY A 103 4.13 0.00 -7.22
N ILE A 104 3.11 -0.79 -6.86
CA ILE A 104 1.73 -0.50 -7.22
C ILE A 104 0.87 -0.41 -5.96
N TYR A 105 0.16 0.70 -5.83
CA TYR A 105 -0.82 0.91 -4.78
C TYR A 105 -2.22 0.59 -5.26
N ARG A 106 -3.04 0.06 -4.36
CA ARG A 106 -4.48 0.01 -4.51
C ARG A 106 -5.08 1.20 -3.77
N VAL A 107 -5.95 1.94 -4.45
CA VAL A 107 -6.67 3.08 -3.87
C VAL A 107 -8.15 2.84 -3.87
N TYR A 108 -8.84 3.35 -2.86
CA TYR A 108 -10.29 3.30 -2.72
C TYR A 108 -10.82 4.73 -2.81
N GLU A 109 -11.65 4.98 -3.80
CA GLU A 109 -12.26 6.27 -4.05
C GLU A 109 -13.76 6.20 -3.78
N PRO A 110 -14.32 7.12 -2.98
CA PRO A 110 -15.74 7.13 -2.68
C PRO A 110 -16.56 7.34 -3.96
N ILE A 111 -17.69 6.64 -4.07
CA ILE A 111 -18.66 6.88 -5.13
C ILE A 111 -19.52 8.06 -4.72
N GLU A 112 -19.52 9.12 -5.53
CA GLU A 112 -20.33 10.31 -5.28
C GLU A 112 -21.82 9.96 -5.12
N GLY A 113 -22.46 10.53 -4.09
CA GLY A 113 -23.86 10.27 -3.77
C GLY A 113 -24.16 8.91 -3.14
N LYS A 114 -23.16 8.05 -2.90
CA LYS A 114 -23.35 6.74 -2.24
C LYS A 114 -22.49 6.61 -0.98
N ASN A 115 -23.11 6.86 0.17
CA ASN A 115 -22.44 6.70 1.47
C ASN A 115 -21.93 5.27 1.67
N GLY A 116 -20.66 5.14 2.06
CA GLY A 116 -20.02 3.85 2.35
C GLY A 116 -19.74 2.97 1.13
N SER A 117 -19.93 3.48 -0.09
CA SER A 117 -19.58 2.76 -1.32
C SER A 117 -18.30 3.33 -1.93
N TYR A 118 -17.42 2.45 -2.36
CA TYR A 118 -16.13 2.81 -2.95
C TYR A 118 -15.93 1.99 -4.20
N MET A 119 -15.24 2.58 -5.17
CA MET A 119 -14.58 1.81 -6.22
C MET A 119 -13.09 1.87 -5.98
N LEU A 120 -12.38 0.84 -6.42
CA LEU A 120 -10.92 0.82 -6.33
C LEU A 120 -10.28 0.95 -7.71
N TYR A 121 -9.08 1.49 -7.75
CA TYR A 121 -8.20 1.44 -8.91
C TYR A 121 -6.76 1.36 -8.44
N TYR A 122 -5.83 1.33 -9.39
CA TYR A 122 -4.42 1.21 -9.12
C TYR A 122 -3.65 2.43 -9.58
N ILE A 123 -2.66 2.82 -8.79
CA ILE A 123 -1.69 3.85 -9.13
C ILE A 123 -0.27 3.29 -8.95
N ASP A 124 0.66 3.76 -9.76
CA ASP A 124 2.08 3.39 -9.64
C ASP A 124 2.76 4.11 -8.46
N ARG A 125 4.06 3.84 -8.30
CA ARG A 125 4.90 4.39 -7.22
C ARG A 125 5.01 5.92 -7.21
N PHE A 126 4.60 6.58 -8.30
CA PHE A 126 4.60 8.02 -8.49
C PHE A 126 3.18 8.61 -8.46
N GLY A 127 2.18 7.79 -8.19
CA GLY A 127 0.78 8.20 -8.13
C GLY A 127 0.08 8.31 -9.48
N LYS A 128 0.68 7.81 -10.56
CA LYS A 128 0.05 7.77 -11.88
C LYS A 128 -0.92 6.60 -11.97
N GLU A 129 -2.12 6.86 -12.49
CA GLU A 129 -3.13 5.83 -12.71
C GLU A 129 -2.67 4.76 -13.71
N LEU A 130 -2.89 3.51 -13.33
CA LEU A 130 -2.69 2.34 -14.19
C LEU A 130 -4.00 1.98 -14.89
N PHE A 131 -3.91 1.18 -15.96
CA PHE A 131 -5.06 0.67 -16.72
C PHE A 131 -6.02 1.78 -17.16
N SER A 132 -5.48 2.93 -17.55
CA SER A 132 -6.27 4.10 -17.97
C SER A 132 -7.31 4.57 -16.94
N GLY A 133 -7.03 4.37 -15.65
CA GLY A 133 -7.94 4.79 -14.56
C GLY A 133 -9.19 3.93 -14.44
N ASN A 134 -9.21 2.72 -15.03
CA ASN A 134 -10.33 1.81 -14.87
C ASN A 134 -10.58 1.51 -13.38
N LYS A 135 -11.85 1.58 -13.00
CA LYS A 135 -12.30 1.37 -11.63
C LYS A 135 -12.96 -0.01 -11.50
N PHE A 136 -12.66 -0.68 -10.40
CA PHE A 136 -13.07 -2.04 -10.11
C PHE A 136 -13.88 -2.08 -8.82
N TRP A 137 -14.76 -3.07 -8.72
CA TRP A 137 -15.54 -3.32 -7.52
C TRP A 137 -14.68 -3.93 -6.42
N GLU A 138 -13.90 -4.95 -6.80
CA GLU A 138 -13.00 -5.69 -5.92
C GLU A 138 -11.74 -6.07 -6.71
N ALA A 139 -10.61 -6.22 -6.02
CA ALA A 139 -9.38 -6.68 -6.67
C ALA A 139 -8.32 -7.12 -5.66
N THR A 140 -7.42 -8.00 -6.09
CA THR A 140 -6.31 -8.53 -5.30
C THR A 140 -5.11 -7.56 -5.27
N SER A 141 -4.15 -7.79 -4.38
CA SER A 141 -2.83 -7.15 -4.51
C SER A 141 -2.07 -7.71 -5.72
N PHE A 142 -1.10 -6.95 -6.23
CA PHE A 142 -0.22 -7.42 -7.30
C PHE A 142 0.79 -8.44 -6.80
N LYS A 143 0.97 -9.52 -7.57
CA LYS A 143 2.03 -10.52 -7.41
C LYS A 143 2.52 -10.96 -8.80
N ASN A 144 3.81 -10.87 -9.04
CA ASN A 144 4.45 -11.08 -10.33
C ASN A 144 3.83 -10.24 -11.47
N ASN A 145 3.54 -8.96 -11.21
CA ASN A 145 2.84 -8.02 -12.10
C ASN A 145 1.41 -8.42 -12.46
N ILE A 146 0.83 -9.41 -11.76
CA ILE A 146 -0.54 -9.87 -11.99
C ILE A 146 -1.41 -9.55 -10.79
N ALA A 147 -2.61 -9.06 -11.07
CA ALA A 147 -3.71 -9.00 -10.12
C ALA A 147 -5.00 -9.49 -10.80
N PHE A 148 -6.01 -9.81 -9.99
CA PHE A 148 -7.36 -10.09 -10.48
C PHE A 148 -8.29 -9.02 -9.94
N ALA A 149 -9.21 -8.56 -10.79
CA ALA A 149 -10.18 -7.53 -10.42
C ALA A 149 -11.57 -7.86 -10.97
N GLN A 150 -12.59 -7.43 -10.25
CA GLN A 150 -13.98 -7.59 -10.64
C GLN A 150 -14.50 -6.28 -11.22
N MET A 151 -15.07 -6.36 -12.42
CA MET A 151 -15.62 -5.20 -13.13
C MET A 151 -16.97 -4.79 -12.55
N ARG A 152 -17.25 -3.48 -12.46
CA ARG A 152 -18.57 -2.87 -12.18
C ARG A 152 -19.19 -3.13 -10.80
N ASP A 153 -19.44 -4.39 -10.42
CA ASP A 153 -20.16 -4.78 -9.21
C ASP A 153 -19.80 -6.21 -8.75
N LYS A 154 -20.43 -6.66 -7.65
CA LYS A 154 -20.22 -7.97 -7.01
C LYS A 154 -20.54 -9.19 -7.89
N ASN A 155 -21.31 -9.02 -8.96
CA ASN A 155 -21.67 -10.06 -9.92
C ASN A 155 -20.92 -9.88 -11.25
N GLY A 156 -20.04 -8.88 -11.34
CA GLY A 156 -19.34 -8.58 -12.57
C GLY A 156 -18.27 -9.60 -12.91
N GLU A 157 -17.82 -9.51 -14.17
CA GLU A 157 -16.78 -10.38 -14.70
C GLU A 157 -15.44 -10.11 -14.01
N TRP A 158 -14.72 -11.18 -13.73
CA TRP A 158 -13.34 -11.11 -13.29
C TRP A 158 -12.42 -10.91 -14.49
N VAL A 159 -11.47 -10.00 -14.34
CA VAL A 159 -10.42 -9.72 -15.29
C VAL A 159 -9.07 -9.92 -14.63
N LYS A 160 -8.11 -10.43 -15.41
CA LYS A 160 -6.69 -10.43 -15.08
C LYS A 160 -6.12 -9.09 -15.49
N LEU A 161 -5.42 -8.45 -14.57
CA LEU A 161 -4.67 -7.22 -14.76
C LEU A 161 -3.19 -7.58 -14.89
N ASP A 162 -2.55 -7.12 -15.96
CA ASP A 162 -1.11 -7.26 -16.19
C ASP A 162 -0.47 -5.87 -16.15
N ALA A 163 0.22 -5.55 -15.06
CA ALA A 163 0.84 -4.24 -14.87
C ALA A 163 2.00 -3.98 -15.84
N LYS A 164 2.71 -5.03 -16.29
CA LYS A 164 3.86 -4.87 -17.20
C LYS A 164 3.40 -4.36 -18.57
N ASN A 165 2.25 -4.87 -19.04
CA ASN A 165 1.68 -4.50 -20.32
C ASN A 165 0.52 -3.50 -20.19
N THR A 166 0.19 -3.10 -18.97
CA THR A 166 -0.99 -2.28 -18.63
C THR A 166 -2.29 -2.86 -19.22
N ALA A 167 -2.38 -4.19 -19.29
CA ALA A 167 -3.43 -4.90 -20.01
C ALA A 167 -4.52 -5.42 -19.06
N ILE A 168 -5.76 -5.42 -19.56
CA ILE A 168 -6.92 -6.03 -18.92
C ILE A 168 -7.40 -7.17 -19.83
N THR A 169 -7.45 -8.39 -19.32
CA THR A 169 -7.93 -9.56 -20.08
C THR A 169 -8.99 -10.30 -19.29
N PRO A 170 -10.11 -10.73 -19.90
CA PRO A 170 -11.10 -11.56 -19.23
C PRO A 170 -10.48 -12.82 -18.62
N VAL A 171 -10.92 -13.19 -17.42
CA VAL A 171 -10.59 -14.48 -16.82
C VAL A 171 -11.54 -15.53 -17.39
N ASP A 172 -11.03 -16.76 -17.57
CA ASP A 172 -11.86 -17.89 -17.93
C ASP A 172 -13.02 -18.04 -16.91
N PRO A 173 -14.29 -18.13 -17.35
CA PRO A 173 -15.43 -18.30 -16.46
C PRO A 173 -15.27 -19.44 -15.42
N ALA A 174 -14.57 -20.52 -15.78
CA ALA A 174 -14.31 -21.64 -14.88
C ALA A 174 -13.34 -21.31 -13.73
N LEU A 175 -12.51 -20.28 -13.89
CA LEU A 175 -11.60 -19.78 -12.86
C LEU A 175 -12.25 -18.66 -12.02
N SER A 176 -13.14 -17.87 -12.61
CA SER A 176 -13.84 -16.78 -11.93
C SER A 176 -14.60 -17.24 -10.68
N SER A 177 -15.16 -18.45 -10.69
CA SER A 177 -15.86 -19.04 -9.54
C SER A 177 -14.95 -19.47 -8.39
N LYS A 178 -13.63 -19.54 -8.61
CA LYS A 178 -12.63 -19.98 -7.62
C LYS A 178 -11.91 -18.83 -6.92
N ILE A 179 -12.10 -17.59 -7.38
CA ILE A 179 -11.45 -16.40 -6.79
C ILE A 179 -12.06 -16.07 -5.41
N TYR A 180 -13.21 -16.69 -5.06
CA TYR A 180 -13.99 -16.42 -3.85
C TYR A 180 -13.94 -17.52 -2.76
N ASN A 181 -13.04 -18.51 -2.85
CA ASN A 181 -12.88 -19.56 -1.83
C ASN A 181 -11.57 -19.44 -1.06
#